data_AF-A0A920GJN2-F1
#
_entry.id   AF-A0A920GJN2-F1
#
_cell.length_a   1.000
_cell.length_b   1.000
_cell.length_c   1.000
_cell.angle_alpha   90.00
_cell.angle_beta   90.00
_cell.angle_gamma   90.00
#
_symmetry.space_group_name_H-M   'P 1'
#
loop_
_entity.id
_entity.type
_entity.pdbx_description
1 polymer ?
#
loop_
_entity_poly.entity_id
_entity_poly.type
_entity_poly.pdbx_seq_one_letter_code
_entity_poly.pdbx_strand_id
1 'polypeptide(L)'
;MGDDIPVILFAKGCWYALHDMAQSKVKALGVDWTCTARNARYLTGGQMTCKGILTPQDSSVQLPKSKNKPTNMIEQFGTTNYIANLGHGILPNIPLIMPRPLSIL
;
A
#
# COMPACT_ATOMS: atom_id res chain seq x y z
N MET A 1 -6.67 23.71 -0.19
CA MET A 1 -5.98 22.78 -1.11
C MET A 1 -6.44 23.16 -2.50
N GLY A 2 -5.53 23.41 -3.44
CA GLY A 2 -5.92 23.69 -4.83
C GLY A 2 -6.50 22.41 -5.47
N ASP A 3 -7.53 22.56 -6.30
CA ASP A 3 -8.28 21.42 -6.85
C ASP A 3 -7.42 20.47 -7.72
N ASP A 4 -6.27 20.94 -8.23
CA ASP A 4 -5.39 20.20 -9.13
C ASP A 4 -4.25 19.42 -8.43
N ILE A 5 -4.06 19.56 -7.12
CA ILE A 5 -2.95 18.91 -6.42
C ILE A 5 -3.45 17.63 -5.71
N PRO A 6 -3.07 16.43 -6.17
CA PRO A 6 -3.50 15.19 -5.54
C PRO A 6 -2.87 15.04 -4.16
N VAL A 7 -3.72 14.92 -3.13
CA VAL A 7 -3.30 14.70 -1.75
C VAL A 7 -3.50 13.24 -1.39
N ILE A 8 -2.47 12.65 -0.76
CA ILE A 8 -2.49 11.30 -0.20
C ILE A 8 -2.48 11.40 1.33
N LEU A 9 -3.52 10.90 1.98
CA LEU A 9 -3.58 10.83 3.44
C LEU A 9 -3.06 9.48 3.92
N PHE A 10 -2.10 9.47 4.84
CA PHE A 10 -1.59 8.24 5.45
C PHE A 10 -1.64 8.36 6.97
N ALA A 11 -2.46 7.52 7.59
CA ALA A 11 -2.60 7.45 9.04
C ALA A 11 -2.33 6.01 9.49
N LYS A 12 -1.14 5.79 10.07
CA LYS A 12 -0.69 4.47 10.51
C LYS A 12 -1.56 3.94 11.65
N GLY A 13 -2.03 2.71 11.54
CA GLY A 13 -2.88 2.02 12.51
C GLY A 13 -4.36 2.39 12.42
N CYS A 14 -4.74 3.31 11.53
CA CYS A 14 -6.09 3.87 11.45
C CYS A 14 -6.99 3.14 10.44
N TRP A 15 -6.83 1.83 10.28
CA TRP A 15 -7.60 1.04 9.31
C TRP A 15 -9.12 1.10 9.57
N TYR A 16 -9.52 1.20 10.84
CA TYR A 16 -10.93 1.30 11.26
C TYR A 16 -11.59 2.61 10.77
N ALA A 17 -10.80 3.65 10.53
CA ALA A 17 -11.28 4.95 10.05
C ALA A 17 -11.19 5.10 8.53
N LEU A 18 -10.81 4.04 7.78
CA LEU A 18 -10.68 4.11 6.32
C LEU A 18 -11.97 4.54 5.62
N HIS A 19 -13.12 4.14 6.16
CA HIS A 19 -14.42 4.56 5.65
C HIS A 19 -14.61 6.08 5.74
N ASP A 20 -14.39 6.65 6.92
CA ASP A 20 -14.55 8.09 7.17
C ASP A 20 -13.49 8.91 6.41
N MET A 21 -12.25 8.42 6.39
CA MET A 21 -11.17 9.05 5.62
C MET A 21 -11.46 9.07 4.12
N ALA A 22 -12.14 8.06 3.58
CA ALA A 22 -12.49 8.00 2.15
C ALA A 22 -13.55 9.05 1.76
N GLN A 23 -14.31 9.59 2.72
CA GLN A 23 -15.27 10.67 2.49
C GLN A 23 -14.61 12.06 2.45
N SER A 24 -13.33 12.16 2.80
CA SER A 24 -12.58 13.42 2.76
C SER A 24 -12.21 13.82 1.32
N LYS A 25 -11.69 15.05 1.15
CA LYS A 25 -11.31 15.60 -0.18
C LYS A 25 -9.98 15.05 -0.73
N VAL A 26 -9.46 13.96 -0.17
CA VAL A 26 -8.18 13.38 -0.60
C VAL A 26 -8.36 12.50 -1.83
N LYS A 27 -7.29 12.35 -2.62
CA LYS A 27 -7.30 11.57 -3.86
C LYS A 27 -6.81 10.13 -3.65
N ALA A 28 -6.09 9.88 -2.57
CA ALA A 28 -5.68 8.53 -2.18
C ALA A 28 -5.51 8.38 -0.66
N LEU A 29 -5.60 7.13 -0.20
CA LEU A 29 -5.35 6.74 1.17
C LEU A 29 -4.16 5.78 1.24
N GLY A 30 -3.20 6.07 2.10
CA GLY A 30 -2.17 5.12 2.48
C GLY A 30 -2.70 4.13 3.50
N VAL A 31 -2.36 2.86 3.32
CA VAL A 31 -2.77 1.75 4.18
C VAL A 31 -1.50 1.10 4.72
N ASP A 32 -1.47 0.80 6.01
CA ASP A 32 -0.38 0.03 6.63
C ASP A 32 -0.74 -1.46 6.80
N TRP A 33 0.28 -2.28 7.06
CA TRP A 33 0.22 -3.74 6.95
C TRP A 33 -0.73 -4.44 7.92
N THR A 34 -1.31 -3.70 8.87
CA THR A 34 -2.37 -4.21 9.75
C THR A 34 -3.70 -4.42 9.02
N CYS A 35 -3.86 -3.88 7.81
CA CYS A 35 -5.04 -4.06 6.97
C CYS A 35 -4.67 -4.79 5.67
N THR A 36 -5.50 -5.74 5.21
CA THR A 36 -5.30 -6.36 3.90
C THR A 36 -5.76 -5.41 2.78
N ALA A 37 -5.17 -5.55 1.59
CA ALA A 37 -5.58 -4.77 0.41
C ALA A 37 -7.07 -4.93 0.09
N ARG A 38 -7.59 -6.16 0.23
CA ARG A 38 -9.02 -6.46 0.08
C ARG A 38 -9.89 -5.71 1.11
N ASN A 39 -9.48 -5.70 2.38
CA ASN A 39 -10.23 -5.00 3.43
C ASN A 39 -10.20 -3.49 3.22
N ALA A 40 -9.05 -2.94 2.82
CA ALA A 40 -8.94 -1.52 2.47
C ALA A 40 -9.87 -1.15 1.30
N ARG A 41 -9.94 -1.99 0.26
CA ARG A 41 -10.87 -1.81 -0.85
C ARG A 41 -12.32 -1.83 -0.38
N TYR A 42 -12.68 -2.78 0.48
CA TYR A 42 -14.01 -2.91 1.04
C TYR A 42 -14.40 -1.67 1.87
N LEU A 43 -13.55 -1.26 2.81
CA LEU A 43 -13.80 -0.15 3.73
C LEU A 43 -13.91 1.21 3.00
N THR A 44 -13.19 1.36 1.89
CA THR A 44 -13.22 2.58 1.06
C THR A 44 -14.29 2.57 -0.03
N GLY A 45 -15.14 1.53 -0.10
CA GLY A 45 -16.20 1.41 -1.12
C GLY A 45 -15.68 1.21 -2.55
N GLY A 46 -14.42 0.84 -2.71
CA GLY A 46 -13.83 0.50 -4.00
C GLY A 46 -13.43 1.65 -4.93
N GLN A 47 -13.88 2.88 -4.65
CA GLN A 47 -13.67 4.04 -5.51
C GLN A 47 -12.41 4.84 -5.16
N MET A 48 -11.89 4.71 -3.94
CA MET A 48 -10.70 5.43 -3.48
C MET A 48 -9.41 4.73 -3.92
N THR A 49 -8.42 5.52 -4.34
CA THR A 49 -7.07 4.99 -4.62
C THR A 49 -6.39 4.61 -3.31
N CYS A 50 -5.94 3.37 -3.19
CA CYS A 50 -5.25 2.88 -1.99
C CYS A 50 -3.74 2.69 -2.27
N LYS A 51 -2.89 3.13 -1.35
CA LYS A 51 -1.43 3.02 -1.41
C LYS A 51 -0.91 2.09 -0.32
N GLY A 52 -0.16 1.05 -0.66
CA GLY A 52 0.35 0.00 0.26
C GLY A 52 0.10 -1.41 -0.32
N ILE A 53 0.41 -2.55 0.34
CA ILE A 53 1.23 -2.70 1.54
C ILE A 53 2.12 -3.94 1.51
N LEU A 54 3.39 -3.71 1.22
CA LEU A 54 4.49 -4.64 1.53
C LEU A 54 5.14 -4.21 2.85
N THR A 55 5.42 -5.17 3.75
CA THR A 55 6.11 -4.83 5.00
C THR A 55 7.60 -4.63 4.75
N PRO A 56 8.27 -3.69 5.44
CA PRO A 56 9.72 -3.55 5.32
C PRO A 56 10.49 -4.79 5.81
N GLN A 57 9.88 -5.63 6.64
CA GLN A 57 10.45 -6.91 7.08
C GLN A 57 10.39 -7.98 5.99
N ASP A 58 9.59 -7.78 4.93
CA ASP A 58 9.53 -8.70 3.79
C ASP A 58 10.74 -8.56 2.86
N SER A 59 11.44 -7.41 2.87
CA SER A 59 12.64 -7.20 2.04
C SER A 59 13.86 -7.98 2.55
N SER A 60 13.85 -8.49 3.78
CA SER A 60 14.97 -9.26 4.35
C SER A 60 14.88 -10.78 4.13
N VAL A 61 13.88 -11.28 3.39
CA VAL A 61 13.67 -12.73 3.27
C VAL A 61 14.35 -13.27 2.01
N GLN A 62 15.57 -13.79 2.17
CA GLN A 62 16.33 -14.60 1.19
C GLN A 62 15.65 -15.95 0.82
N LEU A 63 14.33 -16.02 0.69
CA LEU A 63 13.63 -17.29 0.41
C LEU A 63 12.76 -17.22 -0.84
N PRO A 64 12.65 -18.32 -1.61
CA PRO A 64 11.75 -18.43 -2.76
C PRO A 64 10.26 -18.17 -2.42
N LYS A 65 9.89 -18.15 -1.12
CA LYS A 65 8.55 -17.82 -0.61
C LYS A 65 8.18 -16.33 -0.72
N SER A 66 9.15 -15.41 -0.85
CA SER A 66 8.89 -13.96 -0.89
C SER A 66 8.31 -13.49 -2.24
N LYS A 67 8.60 -14.20 -3.33
CA LYS A 67 8.17 -13.82 -4.70
C LYS A 67 6.66 -13.70 -4.87
N ASN A 68 5.87 -14.41 -4.07
CA ASN A 68 4.41 -14.44 -4.22
C ASN A 68 3.70 -13.31 -3.45
N LYS A 69 4.39 -12.59 -2.57
CA LYS A 69 3.75 -11.54 -1.73
C LYS A 69 3.36 -10.29 -2.52
N PRO A 70 4.20 -9.73 -3.41
CA PRO A 70 3.80 -8.60 -4.25
C PRO A 70 2.65 -8.97 -5.18
N THR A 71 2.71 -10.14 -5.81
CA THR A 71 1.65 -10.64 -6.71
C THR A 71 0.33 -10.80 -5.97
N ASN A 72 0.33 -11.46 -4.79
CA ASN A 72 -0.87 -11.62 -3.98
C ASN A 72 -1.44 -10.26 -3.53
N MET A 73 -0.58 -9.29 -3.18
CA MET A 73 -1.03 -7.94 -2.86
C MET A 73 -1.73 -7.26 -4.06
N ILE A 74 -1.14 -7.34 -5.25
CA ILE A 74 -1.72 -6.78 -6.48
C ILE A 74 -3.07 -7.48 -6.79
N GLU A 75 -3.12 -8.80 -6.70
CA GLU A 75 -4.36 -9.57 -6.88
C GLU A 75 -5.46 -9.15 -5.89
N GLN A 76 -5.09 -8.86 -4.64
CA GLN A 76 -6.04 -8.38 -3.62
C GLN A 76 -6.52 -6.94 -3.84
N PHE A 77 -5.69 -6.08 -4.44
CA PHE A 77 -6.13 -4.74 -4.86
C PHE A 77 -7.01 -4.77 -6.10
N GLY A 78 -6.77 -5.71 -7.01
CA GLY A 78 -7.36 -5.75 -8.34
C GLY A 78 -6.59 -4.88 -9.34
N THR A 79 -7.24 -4.50 -10.44
CA THR A 79 -6.60 -3.83 -11.59
C THR A 79 -6.68 -2.31 -11.57
N THR A 80 -7.43 -1.72 -10.64
CA THR A 80 -7.74 -0.28 -10.64
C THR A 80 -7.42 0.36 -9.29
N ASN A 81 -7.22 1.69 -9.29
CA ASN A 81 -7.19 2.52 -8.07
C ASN A 81 -6.23 1.98 -6.98
N TYR A 82 -5.00 1.60 -7.35
CA TYR A 82 -3.96 1.22 -6.40
C TYR A 82 -2.60 1.83 -6.76
N ILE A 83 -1.80 2.12 -5.74
CA ILE A 83 -0.41 2.54 -5.85
C ILE A 83 0.43 1.56 -5.04
N ALA A 84 1.21 0.72 -5.72
CA ALA A 84 2.09 -0.22 -5.04
C ALA A 84 3.15 0.53 -4.23
N ASN A 85 3.23 0.25 -2.93
CA ASN A 85 4.22 0.85 -2.04
C ASN A 85 4.44 -0.01 -0.80
N LEU A 86 5.50 0.31 -0.05
CA LEU A 86 5.73 -0.19 1.29
C LEU A 86 4.75 0.47 2.28
N GLY A 87 4.37 -0.25 3.33
CA GLY A 87 3.56 0.29 4.43
C GLY A 87 4.33 1.13 5.45
N HIS A 88 5.63 1.32 5.23
CA HIS A 88 6.55 2.15 6.03
C HIS A 88 7.70 2.67 5.16
N GLY A 89 8.46 3.63 5.67
CA GLY A 89 9.81 3.91 5.18
C GLY A 89 10.74 2.69 5.37
N ILE A 90 11.69 2.55 4.45
CA ILE A 90 12.75 1.53 4.48
C ILE A 90 13.55 1.69 5.78
N LEU A 91 13.82 0.58 6.47
CA LEU A 91 14.67 0.57 7.65
C LEU A 91 16.14 0.81 7.25
N PRO A 92 16.92 1.58 8.03
CA PRO A 92 18.30 1.96 7.69
C PRO A 92 19.26 0.76 7.54
N ASN A 93 18.92 -0.38 8.16
CA ASN A 93 19.75 -1.59 8.15
C ASN A 93 19.45 -2.53 6.97
N ILE A 94 18.55 -2.15 6.05
CA ILE A 94 18.27 -2.95 4.86
C ILE A 94 19.42 -2.72 3.85
N PRO A 95 20.14 -3.77 3.44
CA PRO A 95 21.24 -3.63 2.48
C PRO A 95 20.72 -3.02 1.17
N LEU A 96 21.46 -2.03 0.64
CA LEU A 96 21.13 -1.34 -0.62
C LEU A 96 21.28 -2.22 -1.87
N ILE A 97 21.60 -3.50 -1.71
CA ILE A 97 21.48 -4.49 -2.79
C ILE A 97 19.98 -4.65 -3.05
N MET A 98 19.46 -3.80 -3.94
CA MET A 98 18.12 -3.90 -4.48
C MET A 98 18.08 -5.17 -5.34
N PRO A 99 17.36 -6.24 -4.95
CA PRO A 99 17.25 -7.44 -5.77
C PRO A 99 16.33 -7.15 -6.97
N ARG A 100 16.85 -6.47 -8.01
CA ARG A 100 16.11 -5.91 -9.15
C ARG A 100 15.04 -4.89 -8.72
N PRO A 101 14.75 -3.84 -9.53
CA PRO A 101 13.57 -3.02 -9.30
C PRO A 101 12.35 -3.94 -9.18
N LEU A 102 11.42 -3.64 -8.26
CA LEU A 102 10.12 -4.30 -8.19
C LEU A 102 9.54 -4.24 -9.61
N SER A 103 9.66 -5.34 -10.34
CA SER A 103 9.27 -5.41 -11.75
C SER A 103 7.77 -5.60 -11.73
N ILE A 104 7.03 -4.49 -11.71
CA ILE A 104 5.56 -4.44 -11.73
C ILE A 104 5.07 -4.31 -13.18
N LEU A 105 5.81 -4.89 -14.13
CA LEU A 105 5.43 -5.01 -15.54
C LEU A 105 5.61 -6.46 -15.98
#